data_AF-A0A9P8GW97-F1
#
_entry.id   AF-A0A9P8GW97-F1
#
_cell.length_a   1.000
_cell.length_b   1.000
_cell.length_c   1.000
_cell.angle_alpha   90.00
_cell.angle_beta   90.00
_cell.angle_gamma   90.00
#
_symmetry.space_group_name_H-M   'P 1'
#
loop_
_entity.id
_entity.type
_entity.pdbx_description
1 polymer ?
#
loop_
_entity_poly.entity_id
_entity_poly.type
_entity_poly.pdbx_seq_one_letter_code
_entity_poly.pdbx_strand_id
1 'polypeptide(L)'
;MIFLSLLAVIVVPIVIACSPQSRTAQQLPDNETFSRQNGTKWHIQYVGNIEFTGPMAEHKLGGDKCRSSFLGGRHIWNCGDMMCSPDIDTCGFAMGPAFYGTKNVSVIDAVAHSNVGAYELALPWHGDPKPVAPQSQYGMDTSNIAAINDTTGIAYVWEITRGGPDGSFVDQGAGIVAVTLGKTQPIAKRLGPLLTGPESVQLGLFATLRSKGYIYNYNQQGPFGNIIVGRVKANDAAFDARKYEYLLFSADGDATPVWRRGIPAARDATRYGMRTAEIGGRFACSQYGSVFWSSYFQRYILMCNLYLDYSFFYLAERPWGPWTRAYMVLSGDSGWNGYGISAHPGWSSKPNELYFSQGPNGPLNMFKLTFEY
;
A
#
# COMPACT_ATOMS: atom_id res chain seq x y z
N MET A 1 6.00 56.46 44.85
CA MET A 1 5.65 56.07 43.46
C MET A 1 5.43 54.57 43.45
N ILE A 2 4.18 54.12 43.41
CA ILE A 2 3.80 52.71 43.36
C ILE A 2 3.34 52.45 41.92
N PHE A 3 4.09 51.64 41.17
CA PHE A 3 3.68 51.19 39.84
C PHE A 3 2.67 50.05 40.00
N LEU A 4 1.43 50.31 39.60
CA LEU A 4 0.38 49.30 39.48
C LEU A 4 0.53 48.60 38.12
N SER A 5 0.95 47.34 38.13
CA SER A 5 1.00 46.49 36.94
C SER A 5 -0.42 45.99 36.63
N LEU A 6 -1.05 46.51 35.57
CA LEU A 6 -2.31 45.98 35.05
C LEU A 6 -2.08 44.60 34.42
N LEU A 7 -2.64 43.55 35.02
CA LEU A 7 -2.71 42.22 34.43
C LEU A 7 -3.85 42.20 33.40
N ALA A 8 -3.51 42.19 32.10
CA ALA A 8 -4.50 41.99 31.05
C ALA A 8 -4.89 40.50 31.01
N VAL A 9 -6.11 40.18 31.45
CA VAL A 9 -6.69 38.83 31.30
C VAL A 9 -7.14 38.66 29.85
N ILE A 10 -6.35 37.94 29.06
CA ILE A 10 -6.74 37.49 27.72
C ILE A 10 -7.70 36.31 27.90
N VAL A 11 -8.99 36.55 27.71
CA VAL A 11 -10.00 35.50 27.61
C VAL A 11 -9.88 34.88 26.23
N VAL A 12 -9.16 33.76 26.12
CA VAL A 12 -9.14 32.94 24.90
C VAL A 12 -10.44 32.13 24.87
N PRO A 13 -11.33 32.31 23.87
CA PRO A 13 -12.50 31.46 23.74
C PRO A 13 -12.02 30.03 23.44
N ILE A 14 -12.27 29.13 24.38
CA ILE A 14 -12.11 27.69 24.16
C ILE A 14 -13.21 27.29 23.17
N VAL A 15 -12.84 27.16 21.90
CA VAL A 15 -13.67 26.51 20.90
C VAL A 15 -13.67 25.02 21.28
N ILE A 16 -14.67 24.61 22.06
CA ILE A 16 -15.00 23.21 22.26
C ILE A 16 -15.50 22.72 20.91
N ALA A 17 -14.61 22.15 20.10
CA ALA A 17 -15.00 21.42 18.91
C ALA A 17 -15.84 20.24 19.38
N CYS A 18 -17.17 20.36 19.26
CA CYS A 18 -18.07 19.23 19.42
C CYS A 18 -17.55 18.10 18.53
N SER A 19 -17.28 16.95 19.15
CA SER A 19 -16.94 15.73 18.42
C SER A 19 -18.07 15.48 17.41
N PRO A 20 -17.78 15.24 16.12
CA PRO A 20 -18.82 14.92 15.17
C PRO A 20 -19.65 13.76 15.70
N GLN A 21 -20.97 13.88 15.63
CA GLN A 21 -21.93 12.84 15.99
C GLN A 21 -21.42 11.49 15.45
N SER A 22 -21.28 10.50 16.34
CA SER A 22 -20.95 9.12 15.99
C SER A 22 -21.96 8.63 14.96
N ARG A 23 -21.60 8.68 13.67
CA ARG A 23 -22.38 8.03 12.61
C ARG A 23 -22.42 6.55 12.96
N THR A 24 -23.62 5.99 13.10
CA THR A 24 -23.82 4.54 13.29
C THR A 24 -23.04 3.81 12.20
N ALA A 25 -22.18 2.87 12.60
CA ALA A 25 -21.40 2.08 11.65
C ALA A 25 -22.35 1.37 10.68
N GLN A 26 -22.16 1.59 9.38
CA GLN A 26 -23.00 0.94 8.38
C GLN A 26 -22.58 -0.53 8.22
N GLN A 27 -23.57 -1.41 8.11
CA GLN A 27 -23.35 -2.83 7.90
C GLN A 27 -23.60 -3.18 6.43
N LEU A 28 -22.72 -4.00 5.86
CA LEU A 28 -22.98 -4.60 4.56
C LEU A 28 -23.88 -5.82 4.73
N PRO A 29 -24.76 -6.10 3.75
CA PRO A 29 -25.54 -7.33 3.73
C PRO A 29 -24.65 -8.53 3.40
N ASP A 30 -25.26 -9.71 3.22
CA ASP A 30 -24.57 -10.86 2.64
C ASP A 30 -24.08 -10.58 1.21
N ASN A 31 -23.15 -11.40 0.71
CA ASN A 31 -22.49 -11.16 -0.58
C ASN A 31 -23.46 -11.19 -1.78
N GLU A 32 -24.49 -12.04 -1.73
CA GLU A 32 -25.47 -12.17 -2.81
C GLU A 32 -26.36 -10.93 -2.87
N THR A 33 -26.85 -10.49 -1.71
CA THR A 33 -27.60 -9.25 -1.57
C THR A 33 -26.75 -8.02 -1.93
N PHE A 34 -25.48 -7.98 -1.52
CA PHE A 34 -24.55 -6.92 -1.93
C PHE A 34 -24.44 -6.85 -3.45
N SER A 35 -24.20 -7.98 -4.12
CA SER A 35 -24.08 -8.03 -5.58
C SER A 35 -25.32 -7.52 -6.29
N ARG A 36 -26.52 -7.89 -5.82
CA ARG A 36 -27.80 -7.42 -6.39
C ARG A 36 -28.04 -5.92 -6.20
N GLN A 37 -27.40 -5.31 -5.22
CA GLN A 37 -27.60 -3.90 -4.89
C GLN A 37 -26.61 -2.96 -5.60
N ASN A 38 -25.81 -3.47 -6.54
CA ASN A 38 -25.02 -2.63 -7.44
C ASN A 38 -25.95 -1.75 -8.29
N GLY A 39 -25.64 -0.45 -8.38
CA GLY A 39 -26.47 0.57 -9.02
C GLY A 39 -27.59 1.13 -8.14
N THR A 40 -27.77 0.64 -6.90
CA THR A 40 -28.80 1.14 -5.97
C THR A 40 -28.29 1.46 -4.58
N LYS A 41 -27.56 0.55 -3.90
CA LYS A 41 -26.94 0.80 -2.58
C LYS A 41 -25.43 0.99 -2.64
N TRP A 42 -24.83 0.63 -3.77
CA TRP A 42 -23.47 1.01 -4.07
C TRP A 42 -23.32 1.10 -5.58
N HIS A 43 -22.34 1.86 -6.02
CA HIS A 43 -22.01 1.98 -7.43
C HIS A 43 -20.51 2.00 -7.64
N ILE A 44 -20.09 1.49 -8.78
CA ILE A 44 -18.73 1.59 -9.29
C ILE A 44 -18.72 2.39 -10.59
N GLN A 45 -17.78 3.32 -10.69
CA GLN A 45 -17.61 4.18 -11.85
C GLN A 45 -16.15 4.18 -12.28
N TYR A 46 -15.88 3.99 -13.57
CA TYR A 46 -14.57 4.30 -14.17
C TYR A 46 -14.41 5.82 -14.27
N VAL A 47 -13.31 6.35 -13.72
CA VAL A 47 -13.07 7.81 -13.61
C VAL A 47 -11.86 8.28 -14.41
N GLY A 48 -11.40 7.46 -15.36
CA GLY A 48 -10.24 7.75 -16.20
C GLY A 48 -9.02 6.90 -15.88
N ASN A 49 -7.94 7.13 -16.61
CA ASN A 49 -6.66 6.48 -16.39
C ASN A 49 -5.77 7.32 -15.49
N ILE A 50 -4.80 6.68 -14.83
CA ILE A 50 -3.69 7.40 -14.21
C ILE A 50 -2.87 8.08 -15.32
N GLU A 51 -2.66 9.38 -15.17
CA GLU A 51 -1.89 10.24 -16.05
C GLU A 51 -0.72 10.88 -15.28
N PHE A 52 0.33 11.22 -16.01
CA PHE A 52 1.47 11.97 -15.50
C PHE A 52 1.44 13.39 -16.08
N THR A 53 2.10 14.34 -15.43
CA THR A 53 2.28 15.70 -15.95
C THR A 53 3.68 15.94 -16.50
N GLY A 54 3.86 16.99 -17.32
CA GLY A 54 5.16 17.42 -17.81
C GLY A 54 5.80 16.45 -18.82
N PRO A 55 7.14 16.40 -18.91
CA PRO A 55 7.84 15.58 -19.93
C PRO A 55 7.47 14.09 -19.86
N MET A 56 7.24 13.55 -18.67
CA MET A 56 6.79 12.15 -18.51
C MET A 56 5.45 11.88 -19.20
N ALA A 57 4.55 12.86 -19.23
CA ALA A 57 3.27 12.75 -19.95
C ALA A 57 3.48 12.70 -21.46
N GLU A 58 4.34 13.58 -21.98
CA GLU A 58 4.67 13.69 -23.40
C GLU A 58 5.31 12.39 -23.92
N HIS A 59 6.15 11.77 -23.10
CA HIS A 59 6.77 10.47 -23.38
C HIS A 59 5.88 9.26 -23.06
N LYS A 60 4.62 9.48 -22.69
CA LYS A 60 3.63 8.43 -22.37
C LYS A 60 4.16 7.45 -21.32
N LEU A 61 4.72 7.98 -20.23
CA LEU A 61 5.14 7.16 -19.09
C LEU A 61 3.99 6.26 -18.64
N GLY A 62 4.28 4.97 -18.53
CA GLY A 62 3.33 3.96 -18.09
C GLY A 62 4.04 2.83 -17.35
N GLY A 63 3.27 1.93 -16.79
CA GLY A 63 3.80 0.83 -16.00
C GLY A 63 2.75 0.18 -15.12
N ASP A 64 3.19 -0.33 -13.97
CA ASP A 64 2.35 -1.12 -13.07
C ASP A 64 2.37 -0.65 -11.60
N LYS A 65 1.47 -1.25 -10.81
CA LYS A 65 1.48 -1.23 -9.33
C LYS A 65 1.60 0.17 -8.69
N CYS A 66 0.97 1.19 -9.26
CA CYS A 66 0.92 2.51 -8.64
C CYS A 66 0.07 2.49 -7.35
N ARG A 67 0.76 2.43 -6.22
CA ARG A 67 0.22 2.53 -4.87
C ARG A 67 0.26 3.98 -4.42
N SER A 68 -0.60 4.34 -3.47
CA SER A 68 -0.59 5.68 -2.90
C SER A 68 -0.56 5.70 -1.39
N SER A 69 0.00 6.78 -0.85
CA SER A 69 0.22 7.01 0.58
C SER A 69 0.00 8.47 0.93
N PHE A 70 -0.10 8.77 2.23
CA PHE A 70 -0.20 10.15 2.72
C PHE A 70 0.80 10.36 3.87
N LEU A 71 1.63 11.39 3.74
CA LEU A 71 2.65 11.76 4.74
C LEU A 71 2.78 13.29 4.79
N GLY A 72 2.72 13.87 5.99
CA GLY A 72 2.95 15.29 6.22
C GLY A 72 2.12 16.23 5.34
N GLY A 73 0.85 15.89 5.09
CA GLY A 73 -0.04 16.70 4.26
C GLY A 73 0.11 16.48 2.76
N ARG A 74 0.96 15.54 2.32
CA ARG A 74 1.21 15.25 0.90
C ARG A 74 0.80 13.85 0.51
N HIS A 75 0.17 13.76 -0.65
CA HIS A 75 -0.03 12.51 -1.34
C HIS A 75 1.26 12.06 -2.02
N ILE A 76 1.58 10.79 -1.87
CA ILE A 76 2.73 10.16 -2.50
C ILE A 76 2.25 9.00 -3.34
N TRP A 77 2.74 8.90 -4.56
CA TRP A 77 2.60 7.74 -5.42
C TRP A 77 3.92 6.99 -5.46
N ASN A 78 3.85 5.66 -5.35
CA ASN A 78 4.98 4.79 -5.66
C ASN A 78 4.48 3.68 -6.58
N CYS A 79 5.13 3.52 -7.73
CA CYS A 79 4.74 2.57 -8.76
C CYS A 79 5.74 1.41 -8.83
N GLY A 80 5.41 0.33 -9.54
CA GLY A 80 6.34 -0.77 -9.78
C GLY A 80 7.25 -0.46 -10.96
N ASP A 81 7.22 -1.32 -11.97
CA ASP A 81 8.05 -1.14 -13.17
C ASP A 81 7.45 -0.02 -14.02
N MET A 82 8.25 1.00 -14.32
CA MET A 82 7.83 2.17 -15.08
C MET A 82 8.81 2.45 -16.22
N MET A 83 8.29 2.68 -17.41
CA MET A 83 9.04 3.07 -18.61
C MET A 83 8.20 3.92 -19.55
N CYS A 84 8.86 4.69 -20.41
CA CYS A 84 8.19 5.42 -21.48
C CYS A 84 7.99 4.56 -22.73
N SER A 85 7.08 4.99 -23.60
CA SER A 85 6.92 4.40 -24.93
C SER A 85 7.82 5.11 -25.95
N PRO A 86 8.37 4.39 -26.93
CA PRO A 86 8.22 2.95 -27.16
C PRO A 86 9.15 2.07 -26.30
N ASP A 87 10.19 2.64 -25.70
CA ASP A 87 11.25 1.89 -25.02
C ASP A 87 11.92 2.66 -23.88
N ILE A 88 12.83 1.96 -23.20
CA ILE A 88 13.62 2.48 -22.07
C ILE A 88 14.54 3.63 -22.47
N ASP A 89 14.91 3.78 -23.75
CA ASP A 89 15.82 4.84 -24.19
C ASP A 89 15.12 6.21 -24.23
N THR A 90 13.78 6.21 -24.25
CA THR A 90 12.98 7.43 -24.32
C THR A 90 13.03 8.24 -23.02
N CYS A 91 12.90 7.59 -21.86
CA CYS A 91 12.94 8.28 -20.57
C CYS A 91 13.50 7.42 -19.43
N GLY A 92 14.23 6.35 -19.73
CA GLY A 92 14.76 5.41 -18.75
C GLY A 92 13.74 4.35 -18.29
N PHE A 93 14.18 3.58 -17.31
CA PHE A 93 13.41 2.55 -16.63
C PHE A 93 13.65 2.66 -15.13
N ALA A 94 12.61 2.46 -14.32
CA ALA A 94 12.72 2.40 -12.86
C ALA A 94 11.89 1.25 -12.30
N MET A 95 12.43 0.57 -11.27
CA MET A 95 11.61 -0.27 -10.38
C MET A 95 11.32 0.54 -9.13
N GLY A 96 10.06 0.85 -8.85
CA GLY A 96 9.75 1.57 -7.61
C GLY A 96 9.90 3.08 -7.66
N PRO A 97 9.65 3.84 -8.76
CA PRO A 97 9.78 5.29 -8.70
C PRO A 97 8.67 5.89 -7.83
N ALA A 98 8.94 7.06 -7.25
CA ALA A 98 7.97 7.77 -6.44
C ALA A 98 7.82 9.26 -6.80
N PHE A 99 6.58 9.72 -6.69
CA PHE A 99 6.13 11.04 -7.11
C PHE A 99 5.20 11.66 -6.08
N TYR A 100 4.96 12.96 -6.19
CA TYR A 100 3.85 13.57 -5.48
C TYR A 100 2.55 13.43 -6.27
N GLY A 101 1.44 13.34 -5.52
CA GLY A 101 0.10 13.40 -6.09
C GLY A 101 -0.37 14.83 -6.29
N THR A 102 -1.30 15.01 -7.22
CA THR A 102 -2.04 16.27 -7.36
C THR A 102 -3.35 16.23 -6.56
N LYS A 103 -4.18 17.28 -6.70
CA LYS A 103 -5.56 17.27 -6.18
C LYS A 103 -6.47 16.27 -6.89
N ASN A 104 -6.10 15.84 -8.10
CA ASN A 104 -6.82 14.81 -8.84
C ASN A 104 -6.20 13.44 -8.53
N VAL A 105 -7.03 12.47 -8.15
CA VAL A 105 -6.60 11.10 -7.84
C VAL A 105 -5.98 10.40 -9.04
N SER A 106 -6.37 10.78 -10.25
CA SER A 106 -5.87 10.17 -11.48
C SER A 106 -4.67 10.90 -12.08
N VAL A 107 -4.11 11.93 -11.42
CA VAL A 107 -2.99 12.70 -11.96
C VAL A 107 -1.82 12.75 -10.99
N ILE A 108 -0.68 12.25 -11.45
CA ILE A 108 0.61 12.20 -10.74
C ILE A 108 1.48 13.37 -11.23
N ASP A 109 2.02 14.14 -10.27
CA ASP A 109 2.91 15.26 -10.59
C ASP A 109 4.31 14.75 -10.93
N ALA A 110 4.67 14.88 -12.20
CA ALA A 110 5.98 14.57 -12.72
C ALA A 110 6.62 15.73 -13.52
N VAL A 111 6.19 16.97 -13.28
CA VAL A 111 6.70 18.15 -14.03
C VAL A 111 8.21 18.32 -13.88
N ALA A 112 8.76 18.00 -12.71
CA ALA A 112 10.18 18.16 -12.41
C ALA A 112 11.06 17.02 -12.99
N HIS A 113 10.49 16.10 -13.77
CA HIS A 113 11.12 14.83 -14.12
C HIS A 113 11.19 14.63 -15.64
N SER A 114 12.38 14.29 -16.13
CA SER A 114 12.66 13.99 -17.54
C SER A 114 13.21 12.58 -17.79
N ASN A 115 13.60 11.85 -16.75
CA ASN A 115 14.07 10.46 -16.84
C ASN A 115 13.62 9.65 -15.61
N VAL A 116 12.68 8.71 -15.77
CA VAL A 116 12.09 7.92 -14.68
C VAL A 116 13.16 7.14 -13.88
N GLY A 117 14.22 6.66 -14.54
CA GLY A 117 15.31 5.91 -13.90
C GLY A 117 16.12 6.71 -12.88
N ALA A 118 16.04 8.05 -12.91
CA ALA A 118 16.66 8.89 -11.90
C ALA A 118 15.82 9.06 -10.62
N TYR A 119 14.63 8.45 -10.56
CA TYR A 119 13.62 8.73 -9.53
C TYR A 119 13.16 7.48 -8.77
N GLU A 120 14.00 6.45 -8.70
CA GLU A 120 13.76 5.30 -7.82
C GLU A 120 13.56 5.77 -6.37
N LEU A 121 12.49 5.30 -5.73
CA LEU A 121 12.19 5.64 -4.34
C LEU A 121 13.31 5.13 -3.42
N ALA A 122 13.80 3.91 -3.68
CA ALA A 122 14.77 3.24 -2.85
C ALA A 122 16.00 2.84 -3.66
N LEU A 123 17.17 3.03 -3.06
CA LEU A 123 18.46 2.61 -3.62
C LEU A 123 19.11 1.56 -2.71
N PRO A 124 20.00 0.71 -3.26
CA PRO A 124 20.75 -0.26 -2.46
C PRO A 124 21.56 0.44 -1.37
N TRP A 125 21.77 -0.25 -0.26
CA TRP A 125 22.68 0.22 0.77
C TRP A 125 24.12 0.10 0.26
N HIS A 126 24.97 1.07 0.60
CA HIS A 126 26.34 1.11 0.08
C HIS A 126 27.19 -0.12 0.43
N GLY A 127 26.81 -0.86 1.49
CA GLY A 127 27.45 -2.09 1.92
C GLY A 127 26.83 -3.37 1.34
N ASP A 128 25.78 -3.28 0.53
CA ASP A 128 25.19 -4.46 -0.10
C ASP A 128 26.15 -5.03 -1.15
N PRO A 129 26.21 -6.38 -1.32
CA PRO A 129 26.99 -7.01 -2.37
C PRO A 129 26.63 -6.45 -3.74
N LYS A 130 27.64 -6.19 -4.57
CA LYS A 130 27.43 -5.76 -5.96
C LYS A 130 26.78 -6.87 -6.79
N PRO A 131 25.97 -6.54 -7.81
CA PRO A 131 25.46 -7.53 -8.75
C PRO A 131 26.61 -8.34 -9.34
N VAL A 132 26.42 -9.65 -9.40
CA VAL A 132 27.39 -10.59 -9.99
C VAL A 132 26.83 -11.07 -11.32
N ALA A 133 27.70 -11.14 -12.34
CA ALA A 133 27.34 -11.61 -13.67
C ALA A 133 26.57 -12.96 -13.59
N PRO A 134 25.49 -13.14 -14.36
CA PRO A 134 25.05 -12.28 -15.47
C PRO A 134 24.24 -11.05 -15.04
N GLN A 135 23.92 -10.89 -13.74
CA GLN A 135 23.20 -9.72 -13.26
C GLN A 135 24.09 -8.48 -13.29
N SER A 136 23.52 -7.34 -13.68
CA SER A 136 24.26 -6.11 -13.94
C SER A 136 23.77 -4.93 -13.10
N GLN A 137 22.56 -5.01 -12.55
CA GLN A 137 21.92 -3.91 -11.84
C GLN A 137 21.09 -4.40 -10.65
N TYR A 138 20.78 -3.47 -9.75
CA TYR A 138 19.81 -3.71 -8.68
C TYR A 138 18.39 -3.49 -9.17
N GLY A 139 17.42 -3.99 -8.41
CA GLY A 139 16.01 -3.67 -8.54
C GLY A 139 15.34 -3.64 -7.17
N MET A 140 14.35 -2.77 -7.00
CA MET A 140 13.64 -2.58 -5.74
C MET A 140 12.13 -2.61 -5.96
N ASP A 141 11.46 -3.69 -5.56
CA ASP A 141 10.00 -3.63 -5.39
C ASP A 141 9.69 -2.96 -4.05
N THR A 142 8.80 -1.98 -4.05
CA THR A 142 8.56 -1.11 -2.90
C THR A 142 7.13 -1.20 -2.41
N SER A 143 6.93 -1.30 -1.10
CA SER A 143 5.59 -1.14 -0.52
C SER A 143 5.09 0.29 -0.64
N ASN A 144 3.82 0.53 -0.32
CA ASN A 144 3.36 1.88 0.02
C ASN A 144 4.05 2.38 1.31
N ILE A 145 3.95 3.68 1.59
CA ILE A 145 4.60 4.34 2.72
C ILE A 145 3.68 4.35 3.94
N ALA A 146 4.19 3.86 5.08
CA ALA A 146 3.53 3.95 6.37
C ALA A 146 4.18 5.05 7.23
N ALA A 147 3.38 6.02 7.68
CA ALA A 147 3.87 7.11 8.53
C ALA A 147 4.33 6.58 9.92
N ILE A 148 5.51 7.01 10.36
CA ILE A 148 5.96 6.91 11.76
C ILE A 148 5.46 8.14 12.53
N ASN A 149 5.64 9.32 11.92
CA ASN A 149 5.18 10.62 12.40
C ASN A 149 4.82 11.51 11.20
N ASP A 150 4.57 12.80 11.43
CA ASP A 150 4.12 13.73 10.39
C ASP A 150 5.18 14.02 9.33
N THR A 151 6.48 13.84 9.62
CA THR A 151 7.56 14.18 8.70
C THR A 151 8.30 12.96 8.14
N THR A 152 8.09 11.79 8.73
CA THR A 152 8.85 10.58 8.46
C THR A 152 7.91 9.38 8.36
N GLY A 153 8.03 8.66 7.25
CA GLY A 153 7.43 7.35 7.05
C GLY A 153 8.50 6.29 6.78
N ILE A 154 8.03 5.07 6.53
CA ILE A 154 8.85 3.97 6.04
C ILE A 154 8.20 3.34 4.83
N ALA A 155 9.02 2.79 3.94
CA ALA A 155 8.59 1.81 2.96
C ALA A 155 9.46 0.57 3.10
N TYR A 156 8.85 -0.61 2.93
CA TYR A 156 9.60 -1.85 2.77
C TYR A 156 10.05 -1.98 1.33
N VAL A 157 11.19 -2.63 1.16
CA VAL A 157 11.75 -2.93 -0.14
C VAL A 157 12.08 -4.40 -0.24
N TRP A 158 11.88 -4.99 -1.41
CA TRP A 158 12.44 -6.28 -1.77
C TRP A 158 13.54 -6.06 -2.79
N GLU A 159 14.77 -6.28 -2.36
CA GLU A 159 15.94 -6.10 -3.20
C GLU A 159 16.17 -7.35 -4.06
N ILE A 160 16.40 -7.11 -5.34
CA ILE A 160 16.84 -8.11 -6.30
C ILE A 160 18.08 -7.60 -7.04
N THR A 161 18.87 -8.52 -7.58
CA THR A 161 19.81 -8.21 -8.67
C THR A 161 19.22 -8.73 -9.97
N ARG A 162 19.25 -7.91 -11.03
CA ARG A 162 18.61 -8.18 -12.32
C ARG A 162 19.51 -7.75 -13.48
N GLY A 163 19.00 -7.88 -14.70
CA GLY A 163 19.69 -7.46 -15.92
C GLY A 163 20.49 -8.57 -16.60
N GLY A 164 20.25 -9.84 -16.25
CA GLY A 164 20.69 -10.98 -17.04
C GLY A 164 20.07 -10.98 -18.44
N PRO A 165 20.75 -11.57 -19.45
CA PRO A 165 20.31 -11.55 -20.84
C PRO A 165 19.00 -12.31 -21.10
N ASP A 166 18.60 -13.17 -20.16
CA ASP A 166 17.35 -13.94 -20.16
C ASP A 166 16.20 -13.26 -19.40
N GLY A 167 16.43 -12.05 -18.87
CA GLY A 167 15.48 -11.34 -18.02
C GLY A 167 15.38 -11.91 -16.60
N SER A 168 16.27 -12.83 -16.21
CA SER A 168 16.31 -13.39 -14.85
C SER A 168 16.66 -12.34 -13.80
N PHE A 169 16.28 -12.65 -12.56
CA PHE A 169 16.66 -11.91 -11.38
C PHE A 169 17.00 -12.87 -10.24
N VAL A 170 17.71 -12.36 -9.24
CA VAL A 170 18.06 -13.08 -8.02
C VAL A 170 17.64 -12.27 -6.82
N ASP A 171 16.80 -12.87 -5.97
CA ASP A 171 16.36 -12.27 -4.71
C ASP A 171 17.55 -12.07 -3.76
N GLN A 172 17.64 -10.88 -3.15
CA GLN A 172 18.63 -10.56 -2.12
C GLN A 172 17.99 -10.49 -0.73
N GLY A 173 16.73 -10.05 -0.64
CA GLY A 173 15.98 -10.06 0.61
C GLY A 173 15.21 -8.76 0.88
N ALA A 174 14.75 -8.62 2.12
CA ALA A 174 13.89 -7.52 2.52
C ALA A 174 14.67 -6.40 3.21
N GLY A 175 14.46 -5.17 2.78
CA GLY A 175 14.99 -3.97 3.40
C GLY A 175 13.88 -3.02 3.85
N ILE A 176 14.32 -1.91 4.43
CA ILE A 176 13.45 -0.81 4.84
C ILE A 176 14.15 0.52 4.55
N VAL A 177 13.40 1.48 4.04
CA VAL A 177 13.86 2.84 3.82
C VAL A 177 13.07 3.82 4.70
N ALA A 178 13.78 4.79 5.28
CA ALA A 178 13.14 5.95 5.91
C ALA A 178 12.76 6.95 4.82
N VAL A 179 11.50 7.38 4.78
CA VAL A 179 10.98 8.30 3.77
C VAL A 179 10.68 9.65 4.40
N THR A 180 11.18 10.72 3.78
CA THR A 180 10.92 12.11 4.14
C THR A 180 10.41 12.89 2.93
N LEU A 181 9.88 14.10 3.17
CA LEU A 181 9.33 14.94 2.11
C LEU A 181 10.41 15.85 1.52
N GLY A 182 10.80 15.60 0.27
CA GLY A 182 11.63 16.51 -0.51
C GLY A 182 10.83 17.60 -1.21
N LYS A 183 11.51 18.52 -1.90
CA LYS A 183 10.86 19.65 -2.59
C LYS A 183 9.92 19.19 -3.71
N THR A 184 10.44 18.36 -4.60
CA THR A 184 9.78 17.90 -5.84
C THR A 184 9.30 16.45 -5.77
N GLN A 185 9.87 15.64 -4.89
CA GLN A 185 9.54 14.22 -4.71
C GLN A 185 9.82 13.76 -3.27
N PRO A 186 9.30 12.59 -2.85
CA PRO A 186 9.75 11.93 -1.62
C PRO A 186 11.23 11.55 -1.67
N ILE A 187 11.92 11.63 -0.55
CA ILE A 187 13.32 11.22 -0.41
C ILE A 187 13.33 10.00 0.51
N ALA A 188 13.75 8.85 0.00
CA ALA A 188 14.01 7.69 0.85
C ALA A 188 15.51 7.45 1.06
N LYS A 189 15.83 6.98 2.26
CA LYS A 189 17.19 6.59 2.63
C LYS A 189 17.16 5.23 3.30
N ARG A 190 17.95 4.30 2.76
CA ARG A 190 18.24 3.04 3.44
C ARG A 190 19.29 3.27 4.52
N LEU A 191 18.91 3.04 5.78
CA LEU A 191 19.74 3.37 6.95
C LEU A 191 20.73 2.26 7.33
N GLY A 192 20.58 1.04 6.78
CA GLY A 192 21.40 -0.11 7.12
C GLY A 192 21.24 -1.27 6.13
N PRO A 193 21.79 -2.45 6.48
CA PRO A 193 21.68 -3.65 5.64
C PRO A 193 20.23 -4.12 5.52
N LEU A 194 20.02 -5.16 4.71
CA LEU A 194 18.74 -5.86 4.66
C LEU A 194 18.33 -6.35 6.06
N LEU A 195 17.02 -6.31 6.34
CA LEU A 195 16.43 -6.88 7.55
C LEU A 195 16.49 -8.41 7.51
N THR A 196 16.36 -9.00 6.32
CA THR A 196 16.42 -10.44 6.08
C THR A 196 17.01 -10.77 4.72
N GLY A 197 17.53 -11.99 4.56
CA GLY A 197 17.96 -12.52 3.27
C GLY A 197 16.81 -13.08 2.43
N PRO A 198 17.12 -13.71 1.27
CA PRO A 198 16.12 -14.23 0.34
C PRO A 198 15.40 -15.48 0.87
N GLU A 199 15.92 -16.13 1.91
CA GLU A 199 15.31 -17.28 2.57
C GLU A 199 14.12 -16.92 3.50
N SER A 200 13.81 -15.63 3.63
CA SER A 200 12.73 -15.10 4.46
C SER A 200 11.51 -14.67 3.65
N VAL A 201 10.38 -14.49 4.33
CA VAL A 201 9.21 -13.89 3.68
C VAL A 201 9.50 -12.45 3.28
N GLN A 202 8.88 -11.99 2.20
CA GLN A 202 8.89 -10.56 1.82
C GLN A 202 8.20 -9.71 2.91
N LEU A 203 8.40 -8.39 2.87
CA LEU A 203 7.80 -7.45 3.82
C LEU A 203 6.99 -6.39 3.08
N GLY A 204 5.70 -6.30 3.40
CA GLY A 204 4.84 -5.19 2.99
C GLY A 204 4.51 -5.08 1.51
N LEU A 205 4.93 -6.03 0.65
CA LEU A 205 4.70 -5.92 -0.79
C LEU A 205 3.22 -6.07 -1.18
N PHE A 206 2.43 -6.78 -0.38
CA PHE A 206 0.99 -6.80 -0.58
C PHE A 206 0.37 -5.48 -0.12
N ALA A 207 0.67 -5.05 1.11
CA ALA A 207 0.23 -3.76 1.65
C ALA A 207 1.02 -3.39 2.92
N THR A 208 0.94 -2.12 3.31
CA THR A 208 1.33 -1.65 4.64
C THR A 208 0.28 -0.71 5.24
N LEU A 209 0.16 -0.74 6.57
CA LEU A 209 -0.80 0.07 7.31
C LEU A 209 -0.22 0.56 8.63
N ARG A 210 -0.30 1.86 8.89
CA ARG A 210 -0.10 2.43 10.23
C ARG A 210 -1.40 2.34 11.03
N SER A 211 -1.38 1.65 12.18
CA SER A 211 -2.56 1.53 13.05
C SER A 211 -2.19 1.27 14.52
N LYS A 212 -2.87 1.95 15.45
CA LYS A 212 -2.76 1.72 16.92
C LYS A 212 -1.34 1.60 17.48
N GLY A 213 -0.40 2.42 17.00
CA GLY A 213 1.01 2.44 17.45
C GLY A 213 1.93 1.47 16.70
N TYR A 214 1.41 0.71 15.74
CA TYR A 214 2.15 -0.27 14.96
C TYR A 214 2.10 0.03 13.46
N ILE A 215 3.09 -0.47 12.75
CA ILE A 215 3.07 -0.63 11.30
C ILE A 215 2.83 -2.11 11.03
N TYR A 216 1.74 -2.41 10.34
CA TYR A 216 1.40 -3.73 9.84
C TYR A 216 1.97 -3.87 8.44
N ASN A 217 2.64 -4.99 8.19
CA ASN A 217 3.12 -5.38 6.87
C ASN A 217 2.36 -6.65 6.44
N TYR A 218 1.82 -6.63 5.23
CA TYR A 218 1.06 -7.73 4.67
C TYR A 218 1.81 -8.27 3.45
N ASN A 219 1.82 -9.58 3.29
CA ASN A 219 2.46 -10.26 2.16
C ASN A 219 1.66 -11.49 1.74
N GLN A 220 1.62 -11.78 0.45
CA GLN A 220 1.18 -13.08 -0.04
C GLN A 220 2.42 -13.99 -0.14
N GLN A 221 2.40 -15.13 0.56
CA GLN A 221 3.49 -16.10 0.49
C GLN A 221 2.95 -17.51 0.76
N GLY A 222 3.44 -18.51 0.02
CA GLY A 222 3.00 -19.89 0.15
C GLY A 222 1.75 -20.18 -0.68
N PRO A 223 0.88 -21.10 -0.25
CA PRO A 223 -0.32 -21.47 -1.01
C PRO A 223 -1.19 -20.25 -1.35
N PHE A 224 -1.94 -20.38 -2.43
CA PHE A 224 -2.88 -19.36 -2.88
C PHE A 224 -3.77 -18.89 -1.72
N GLY A 225 -3.98 -17.58 -1.62
CA GLY A 225 -4.81 -16.98 -0.58
C GLY A 225 -4.17 -16.89 0.82
N ASN A 226 -2.91 -17.30 0.99
CA ASN A 226 -2.19 -17.13 2.25
C ASN A 226 -1.62 -15.70 2.36
N ILE A 227 -2.38 -14.80 3.00
CA ILE A 227 -1.91 -13.46 3.35
C ILE A 227 -1.35 -13.47 4.77
N ILE A 228 -0.03 -13.31 4.87
CA ILE A 228 0.72 -13.21 6.12
C ILE A 228 0.69 -11.76 6.59
N VAL A 229 0.52 -11.56 7.91
CA VAL A 229 0.61 -10.25 8.55
C VAL A 229 1.68 -10.25 9.64
N GLY A 230 2.60 -9.29 9.51
CA GLY A 230 3.56 -8.93 10.55
C GLY A 230 3.23 -7.55 11.11
N ARG A 231 3.74 -7.26 12.30
CA ARG A 231 3.71 -5.91 12.86
C ARG A 231 4.99 -5.55 13.60
N VAL A 232 5.26 -4.26 13.66
CA VAL A 232 6.35 -3.66 14.42
C VAL A 232 5.88 -2.33 15.00
N LYS A 233 6.46 -1.89 16.12
CA LYS A 233 6.13 -0.56 16.66
C LYS A 233 6.47 0.51 15.63
N ALA A 234 5.60 1.51 15.50
CA ALA A 234 5.74 2.61 14.56
C ALA A 234 6.73 3.66 15.08
N ASN A 235 8.00 3.27 15.18
CA ASN A 235 9.15 4.06 15.56
C ASN A 235 10.42 3.36 15.04
N ASP A 236 11.59 3.71 15.57
CA ASP A 236 12.87 3.14 15.15
C ASP A 236 12.96 1.61 15.28
N ALA A 237 12.05 0.97 16.01
CA ALA A 237 11.94 -0.49 16.03
C ALA A 237 11.72 -1.11 14.65
N ALA A 238 11.16 -0.36 13.69
CA ALA A 238 10.99 -0.83 12.31
C ALA A 238 12.32 -1.14 11.60
N PHE A 239 13.44 -0.59 12.06
CA PHE A 239 14.78 -0.84 11.50
C PHE A 239 15.51 -2.02 12.17
N ASP A 240 14.86 -2.76 13.07
CA ASP A 240 15.44 -3.93 13.75
C ASP A 240 14.55 -5.17 13.52
N ALA A 241 15.05 -6.11 12.70
CA ALA A 241 14.36 -7.35 12.35
C ALA A 241 13.87 -8.16 13.58
N ARG A 242 14.55 -8.05 14.73
CA ARG A 242 14.20 -8.79 15.96
C ARG A 242 12.97 -8.22 16.67
N LYS A 243 12.52 -7.02 16.30
CA LYS A 243 11.37 -6.34 16.90
C LYS A 243 10.05 -6.68 16.21
N TYR A 244 10.10 -7.36 15.08
CA TYR A 244 8.93 -7.81 14.35
C TYR A 244 8.27 -8.98 15.06
N GLU A 245 6.96 -9.06 14.90
CA GLU A 245 6.17 -10.23 15.27
C GLU A 245 5.13 -10.52 14.20
N TYR A 246 4.87 -11.81 13.97
CA TYR A 246 3.98 -12.29 12.93
C TYR A 246 2.86 -13.15 13.51
N LEU A 247 1.67 -13.00 12.94
CA LEU A 247 0.48 -13.71 13.38
C LEU A 247 0.57 -15.17 12.96
N LEU A 248 0.50 -16.09 13.92
CA LEU A 248 0.35 -17.51 13.65
C LEU A 248 -1.05 -17.79 13.10
N PHE A 249 -1.10 -18.61 12.05
CA PHE A 249 -2.36 -19.10 11.52
C PHE A 249 -2.94 -20.13 12.50
N SER A 250 -4.11 -19.83 13.05
CA SER A 250 -4.95 -20.85 13.72
C SER A 250 -5.73 -21.64 12.66
N ALA A 251 -6.31 -22.81 12.98
CA ALA A 251 -7.38 -23.45 12.19
C ALA A 251 -8.78 -23.04 12.68
N ASP A 252 -8.86 -22.66 13.95
CA ASP A 252 -10.04 -22.24 14.69
C ASP A 252 -10.25 -20.71 14.54
N GLY A 253 -11.46 -20.32 14.14
CA GLY A 253 -11.85 -18.94 13.86
C GLY A 253 -11.99 -18.08 15.12
N ASP A 254 -12.28 -18.71 16.25
CA ASP A 254 -12.51 -18.03 17.54
C ASP A 254 -11.25 -18.02 18.41
N ALA A 255 -10.18 -18.66 17.94
CA ALA A 255 -8.91 -18.69 18.66
C ALA A 255 -8.33 -17.29 18.87
N THR A 256 -7.81 -17.06 20.08
CA THR A 256 -7.09 -15.83 20.41
C THR A 256 -5.86 -15.68 19.50
N PRO A 257 -5.60 -14.49 18.92
CA PRO A 257 -4.47 -14.29 18.02
C PRO A 257 -3.13 -14.48 18.76
N VAL A 258 -2.28 -15.37 18.24
CA VAL A 258 -0.94 -15.63 18.77
C VAL A 258 0.09 -14.97 17.86
N TRP A 259 0.92 -14.10 18.42
CA TRP A 259 2.00 -13.41 17.70
C TRP A 259 3.34 -14.04 18.07
N ARG A 260 4.14 -14.37 17.06
CA ARG A 260 5.48 -14.93 17.23
C ARG A 260 6.53 -13.91 16.82
N ARG A 261 7.52 -13.68 17.69
CA ARG A 261 8.63 -12.77 17.43
C ARG A 261 9.55 -13.29 16.32
N GLY A 262 10.06 -12.35 15.52
CA GLY A 262 10.97 -12.58 14.39
C GLY A 262 10.24 -12.60 13.06
N ILE A 263 10.96 -12.27 11.98
CA ILE A 263 10.49 -12.40 10.61
C ILE A 263 10.57 -13.89 10.22
N PRO A 264 9.50 -14.51 9.69
CA PRO A 264 9.50 -15.92 9.32
C PRO A 264 10.44 -16.23 8.15
N ALA A 265 11.04 -17.41 8.19
CA ALA A 265 11.63 -18.02 7.00
C ALA A 265 10.53 -18.32 5.96
N ALA A 266 10.83 -18.20 4.67
CA ALA A 266 9.89 -18.44 3.58
C ALA A 266 9.33 -19.88 3.61
N ARG A 267 10.18 -20.87 3.97
CA ARG A 267 9.76 -22.28 4.13
C ARG A 267 8.73 -22.51 5.24
N ASP A 268 8.64 -21.61 6.21
CA ASP A 268 7.72 -21.68 7.34
C ASP A 268 6.45 -20.84 7.10
N ALA A 269 6.32 -20.18 5.94
CA ALA A 269 5.25 -19.23 5.62
C ALA A 269 3.83 -19.78 5.83
N THR A 270 3.62 -21.09 5.62
CA THR A 270 2.32 -21.76 5.77
C THR A 270 1.78 -21.76 7.20
N ARG A 271 2.65 -21.54 8.19
CA ARG A 271 2.31 -21.50 9.63
C ARG A 271 1.78 -20.13 10.07
N TYR A 272 1.92 -19.12 9.23
CA TYR A 272 1.51 -17.75 9.49
C TYR A 272 0.40 -17.36 8.54
N GLY A 273 -0.46 -16.43 8.95
CA GLY A 273 -1.55 -15.99 8.10
C GLY A 273 -2.70 -15.37 8.84
N MET A 274 -3.36 -14.43 8.17
CA MET A 274 -4.69 -13.96 8.52
C MET A 274 -5.75 -14.97 8.08
N ARG A 275 -6.99 -14.77 8.55
CA ARG A 275 -8.13 -15.65 8.26
C ARG A 275 -9.31 -14.83 7.75
N THR A 276 -10.09 -15.43 6.87
CA THR A 276 -11.35 -14.90 6.38
C THR A 276 -12.49 -15.89 6.63
N ALA A 277 -13.73 -15.43 6.58
CA ALA A 277 -14.94 -16.26 6.66
C ALA A 277 -15.25 -17.05 5.36
N GLU A 278 -14.32 -17.06 4.38
CA GLU A 278 -14.38 -17.97 3.23
C GLU A 278 -14.27 -19.44 3.64
N ILE A 279 -14.77 -20.33 2.78
CA ILE A 279 -14.58 -21.78 2.94
C ILE A 279 -13.08 -22.08 2.92
N GLY A 280 -12.59 -22.75 3.97
CA GLY A 280 -11.15 -23.03 4.16
C GLY A 280 -10.36 -21.89 4.80
N GLY A 281 -10.98 -20.74 5.08
CA GLY A 281 -10.37 -19.65 5.84
C GLY A 281 -9.29 -18.86 5.10
N ARG A 282 -9.23 -18.97 3.77
CA ARG A 282 -8.21 -18.36 2.89
C ARG A 282 -8.81 -17.30 1.98
N PHE A 283 -8.00 -16.31 1.62
CA PHE A 283 -8.44 -15.20 0.79
C PHE A 283 -8.45 -15.59 -0.69
N ALA A 284 -9.36 -14.99 -1.47
CA ALA A 284 -9.29 -15.01 -2.93
C ALA A 284 -8.39 -13.85 -3.45
N CYS A 285 -7.18 -13.72 -2.91
CA CYS A 285 -6.25 -12.63 -3.23
C CYS A 285 -4.93 -13.16 -3.79
N SER A 286 -4.39 -12.43 -4.77
CA SER A 286 -3.02 -12.57 -5.29
C SER A 286 -2.05 -11.57 -4.63
N GLN A 287 -0.89 -11.34 -5.24
CA GLN A 287 0.27 -10.64 -4.65
C GLN A 287 0.06 -9.16 -4.28
N TYR A 288 -0.99 -8.49 -4.77
CA TYR A 288 -1.17 -7.04 -4.58
C TYR A 288 -2.51 -6.68 -3.96
N GLY A 289 -2.48 -5.63 -3.13
CA GLY A 289 -3.69 -5.10 -2.54
C GLY A 289 -3.44 -3.83 -1.73
N SER A 290 -4.38 -3.53 -0.85
CA SER A 290 -4.33 -2.38 0.04
C SER A 290 -5.10 -2.69 1.31
N VAL A 291 -4.60 -2.21 2.45
CA VAL A 291 -5.30 -2.32 3.73
C VAL A 291 -5.40 -0.95 4.37
N PHE A 292 -6.61 -0.51 4.70
CA PHE A 292 -6.87 0.82 5.24
C PHE A 292 -8.10 0.83 6.16
N TRP A 293 -8.28 1.90 6.94
CA TRP A 293 -9.47 2.08 7.77
C TRP A 293 -10.55 2.84 7.00
N SER A 294 -11.79 2.35 7.03
CA SER A 294 -12.97 3.08 6.53
C SER A 294 -13.73 3.71 7.68
N SER A 295 -13.91 5.03 7.62
CA SER A 295 -14.74 5.77 8.57
C SER A 295 -16.25 5.53 8.37
N TYR A 296 -16.68 5.13 7.18
CA TYR A 296 -18.08 4.84 6.88
C TYR A 296 -18.54 3.50 7.47
N PHE A 297 -17.74 2.44 7.31
CA PHE A 297 -18.04 1.14 7.90
C PHE A 297 -17.52 0.99 9.34
N GLN A 298 -16.66 1.91 9.80
CA GLN A 298 -15.88 1.77 11.04
C GLN A 298 -15.18 0.41 11.12
N ARG A 299 -14.58 0.00 10.00
CA ARG A 299 -13.87 -1.27 9.83
C ARG A 299 -12.62 -1.07 8.98
N TYR A 300 -11.65 -1.95 9.14
CA TYR A 300 -10.55 -2.10 8.19
C TYR A 300 -11.09 -2.73 6.92
N ILE A 301 -10.65 -2.21 5.78
CA ILE A 301 -10.87 -2.75 4.45
C ILE A 301 -9.55 -3.36 3.98
N LEU A 302 -9.58 -4.59 3.50
CA LEU A 302 -8.53 -5.17 2.67
C LEU A 302 -9.09 -5.28 1.26
N MET A 303 -8.48 -4.60 0.30
CA MET A 303 -8.84 -4.64 -1.11
C MET A 303 -7.74 -5.38 -1.88
N CYS A 304 -8.14 -6.30 -2.76
CA CYS A 304 -7.21 -7.15 -3.49
C CYS A 304 -7.85 -7.65 -4.80
N ASN A 305 -7.05 -8.30 -5.63
CA ASN A 305 -7.54 -8.93 -6.85
C ASN A 305 -7.04 -10.38 -6.96
N LEU A 306 -7.81 -11.20 -7.68
CA LEU A 306 -7.31 -12.38 -8.35
C LEU A 306 -6.79 -11.95 -9.73
N TYR A 307 -5.59 -12.39 -10.10
CA TYR A 307 -4.89 -11.93 -11.31
C TYR A 307 -5.79 -11.98 -12.56
N LEU A 308 -6.09 -10.82 -13.14
CA LEU A 308 -6.95 -10.62 -14.32
C LEU A 308 -8.42 -11.05 -14.18
N ASP A 309 -8.85 -11.61 -13.06
CA ASP A 309 -10.19 -12.21 -12.93
C ASP A 309 -11.15 -11.33 -12.13
N TYR A 310 -10.83 -11.04 -10.87
CA TYR A 310 -11.80 -10.45 -9.94
C TYR A 310 -11.14 -9.44 -9.02
N SER A 311 -11.88 -8.39 -8.68
CA SER A 311 -11.51 -7.46 -7.61
C SER A 311 -12.47 -7.61 -6.44
N PHE A 312 -11.91 -7.66 -5.23
CA PHE A 312 -12.66 -7.87 -3.99
C PHE A 312 -12.26 -6.87 -2.92
N PHE A 313 -13.15 -6.68 -1.96
CA PHE A 313 -12.74 -6.19 -0.64
C PHE A 313 -13.31 -7.04 0.50
N TYR A 314 -12.65 -6.97 1.64
CA TYR A 314 -12.98 -7.67 2.88
C TYR A 314 -13.05 -6.66 4.01
N LEU A 315 -13.88 -6.92 5.01
CA LEU A 315 -14.01 -6.07 6.20
C LEU A 315 -13.48 -6.78 7.45
N ALA A 316 -12.87 -6.05 8.37
CA ALA A 316 -12.48 -6.55 9.69
C ALA A 316 -12.52 -5.45 10.76
N GLU A 317 -12.76 -5.82 12.01
CA GLU A 317 -12.69 -4.88 13.15
C GLU A 317 -11.26 -4.58 13.58
N ARG A 318 -10.31 -5.46 13.20
CA ARG A 318 -8.90 -5.38 13.56
C ARG A 318 -8.06 -5.47 12.30
N PRO A 319 -6.87 -4.85 12.25
CA PRO A 319 -6.06 -4.84 11.04
C PRO A 319 -5.53 -6.23 10.64
N TRP A 320 -5.64 -7.23 11.51
CA TRP A 320 -5.25 -8.61 11.23
C TRP A 320 -6.43 -9.59 11.10
N GLY A 321 -7.67 -9.09 11.12
CA GLY A 321 -8.88 -9.92 11.07
C GLY A 321 -9.43 -10.37 12.44
N PRO A 322 -10.35 -11.33 12.47
CA PRO A 322 -10.84 -12.11 11.32
C PRO A 322 -11.55 -11.23 10.28
N TRP A 323 -11.40 -11.60 9.01
CA TRP A 323 -11.97 -10.89 7.88
C TRP A 323 -13.32 -11.52 7.47
N THR A 324 -14.25 -10.71 6.95
CA THR A 324 -15.50 -11.20 6.35
C THR A 324 -15.23 -12.08 5.13
N ARG A 325 -16.29 -12.58 4.50
CA ARG A 325 -16.22 -13.05 3.10
C ARG A 325 -15.92 -11.88 2.15
N ALA A 326 -15.51 -12.21 0.93
CA ALA A 326 -15.13 -11.30 -0.12
C ALA A 326 -16.35 -10.61 -0.73
N TYR A 327 -16.38 -9.28 -0.72
CA TYR A 327 -17.33 -8.50 -1.50
C TYR A 327 -16.73 -8.20 -2.87
N MET A 328 -17.25 -8.83 -3.92
CA MET A 328 -16.78 -8.64 -5.28
C MET A 328 -17.26 -7.30 -5.84
N VAL A 329 -16.35 -6.53 -6.46
CA VAL A 329 -16.65 -5.20 -7.03
C VAL A 329 -16.43 -5.14 -8.54
N LEU A 330 -15.51 -5.95 -9.07
CA LEU A 330 -15.29 -6.13 -10.52
C LEU A 330 -15.04 -7.61 -10.81
N SER A 331 -15.38 -8.02 -12.03
CA SER A 331 -15.13 -9.36 -12.58
C SER A 331 -14.66 -9.26 -14.03
N GLY A 332 -14.05 -10.30 -14.57
CA GLY A 332 -13.65 -10.33 -15.98
C GLY A 332 -14.85 -10.16 -16.93
N ASP A 333 -16.02 -10.66 -16.53
CA ASP A 333 -17.28 -10.48 -17.27
C ASP A 333 -17.73 -9.01 -17.35
N SER A 334 -17.23 -8.14 -16.46
CA SER A 334 -17.49 -6.70 -16.51
C SER A 334 -16.63 -5.96 -17.56
N GLY A 335 -15.75 -6.67 -18.27
CA GLY A 335 -14.81 -6.10 -19.24
C GLY A 335 -13.58 -5.44 -18.63
N TRP A 336 -13.41 -5.55 -17.30
CA TRP A 336 -12.33 -4.89 -16.55
C TRP A 336 -11.36 -5.91 -15.95
N ASN A 337 -10.56 -6.52 -16.81
CA ASN A 337 -9.45 -7.39 -16.40
C ASN A 337 -8.30 -6.53 -15.84
N GLY A 338 -7.76 -6.91 -14.69
CA GLY A 338 -6.72 -6.11 -14.05
C GLY A 338 -5.84 -6.91 -13.08
N TYR A 339 -4.63 -6.39 -12.88
CA TYR A 339 -3.78 -6.77 -11.76
C TYR A 339 -3.24 -5.52 -11.07
N GLY A 340 -2.56 -5.70 -9.93
CA GLY A 340 -1.86 -4.61 -9.25
C GLY A 340 -2.82 -3.66 -8.55
N ILE A 341 -3.96 -4.17 -8.06
CA ILE A 341 -4.99 -3.33 -7.47
C ILE A 341 -4.45 -2.54 -6.28
N SER A 342 -4.75 -1.26 -6.25
CA SER A 342 -4.32 -0.35 -5.19
C SER A 342 -5.45 0.59 -4.83
N ALA A 343 -5.76 0.72 -3.54
CA ALA A 343 -6.76 1.65 -3.05
C ALA A 343 -6.12 3.00 -2.69
N HIS A 344 -6.86 4.09 -2.88
CA HIS A 344 -6.38 5.46 -2.69
C HIS A 344 -7.30 6.26 -1.75
N PRO A 345 -7.48 5.81 -0.50
CA PRO A 345 -8.44 6.41 0.44
C PRO A 345 -8.13 7.87 0.77
N GLY A 346 -6.89 8.33 0.56
CA GLY A 346 -6.49 9.71 0.79
C GLY A 346 -7.22 10.73 -0.09
N TRP A 347 -7.75 10.34 -1.25
CA TRP A 347 -8.49 11.23 -2.15
C TRP A 347 -10.01 11.15 -1.98
N SER A 348 -10.51 10.29 -1.08
CA SER A 348 -11.93 10.20 -0.80
C SER A 348 -12.43 11.49 -0.13
N SER A 349 -13.19 12.30 -0.86
CA SER A 349 -13.77 13.55 -0.35
C SER A 349 -14.91 13.31 0.65
N LYS A 350 -15.55 12.14 0.57
CA LYS A 350 -16.64 11.72 1.46
C LYS A 350 -16.32 10.37 2.11
N PRO A 351 -16.82 10.11 3.33
CA PRO A 351 -16.59 8.83 4.02
C PRO A 351 -17.05 7.59 3.25
N ASN A 352 -18.10 7.74 2.44
CA ASN A 352 -18.74 6.67 1.68
C ASN A 352 -18.16 6.48 0.27
N GLU A 353 -17.05 7.14 -0.06
CA GLU A 353 -16.38 7.05 -1.35
C GLU A 353 -15.02 6.35 -1.19
N LEU A 354 -14.63 5.56 -2.19
CA LEU A 354 -13.32 4.91 -2.25
C LEU A 354 -12.82 4.89 -3.68
N TYR A 355 -11.61 5.41 -3.90
CA TYR A 355 -10.91 5.27 -5.18
C TYR A 355 -9.98 4.06 -5.16
N PHE A 356 -9.87 3.38 -6.28
CA PHE A 356 -8.85 2.34 -6.48
C PHE A 356 -8.46 2.24 -7.95
N SER A 357 -7.22 1.86 -8.21
CA SER A 357 -6.73 1.59 -9.55
C SER A 357 -6.46 0.11 -9.79
N GLN A 358 -6.55 -0.33 -11.03
CA GLN A 358 -6.01 -1.61 -11.51
C GLN A 358 -5.68 -1.55 -13.00
N GLY A 359 -4.85 -2.46 -13.49
CA GLY A 359 -4.68 -2.67 -14.93
C GLY A 359 -3.36 -3.35 -15.26
N PRO A 360 -3.29 -4.14 -16.34
CA PRO A 360 -2.02 -4.61 -16.82
C PRO A 360 -1.29 -3.54 -17.64
N ASN A 361 -0.03 -3.28 -17.31
CA ASN A 361 1.00 -2.67 -18.17
C ASN A 361 0.58 -1.41 -18.96
N GLY A 362 -0.26 -0.57 -18.36
CA GLY A 362 -0.63 0.73 -18.90
C GLY A 362 -1.69 0.73 -20.01
N PRO A 363 -2.62 1.72 -20.00
CA PRO A 363 -2.85 2.68 -18.92
C PRO A 363 -3.51 2.01 -17.68
N LEU A 364 -3.19 2.51 -16.49
CA LEU A 364 -3.79 2.02 -15.23
C LEU A 364 -5.18 2.66 -15.04
N ASN A 365 -6.22 1.84 -15.00
CA ASN A 365 -7.60 2.28 -14.90
C ASN A 365 -7.93 2.70 -13.45
N MET A 366 -8.53 3.87 -13.27
CA MET A 366 -9.01 4.36 -11.98
C MET A 366 -10.52 4.17 -11.86
N PHE A 367 -10.95 3.66 -10.71
CA PHE A 367 -12.36 3.46 -10.37
C PHE A 367 -12.71 4.19 -9.08
N LYS A 368 -13.98 4.57 -8.98
CA LYS A 368 -14.60 5.11 -7.78
C LYS A 368 -15.74 4.19 -7.34
N LEU A 369 -15.68 3.71 -6.11
CA LEU A 369 -16.78 3.10 -5.39
C LEU A 369 -17.48 4.15 -4.53
N THR A 370 -18.80 4.09 -4.51
CA THR A 370 -19.61 4.89 -3.58
C THR A 370 -20.66 3.98 -2.93
N PHE A 371 -20.89 4.18 -1.63
CA PHE A 371 -21.82 3.39 -0.84
C PHE A 371 -22.98 4.26 -0.29
N GLU A 372 -24.19 3.70 -0.26
CA GLU A 372 -25.45 4.38 0.10
C GLU A 372 -26.32 3.50 1.03
N TYR A 373 -25.64 2.69 1.84
CA TYR A 373 -26.23 1.89 2.92
C TYR A 373 -26.70 2.75 4.09
#